data_AF-A0A317I6S9-F1
#
_entry.id   AF-A0A317I6S9-F1
#
_cell.length_a   1.000
_cell.length_b   1.000
_cell.length_c   1.000
_cell.angle_alpha   90.00
_cell.angle_beta   90.00
_cell.angle_gamma   90.00
#
_symmetry.space_group_name_H-M   'P 1'
#
loop_
_entity.id
_entity.type
_entity.pdbx_description
1 polymer ?
#
loop_
_entity_poly.entity_id
_entity_poly.type
_entity_poly.pdbx_seq_one_letter_code
_entity_poly.pdbx_strand_id
1 'polypeptide(L)'
;RYDKIYEESSDLWKRDSTQEQSGNVFKTLRTKLGKVETRYLNSATEQNNSGGPLKGEAYIVTYQTKFERGDGMETFTLVKQNGQWLLARYLVNSTALK
;
A
#
# COMPACT_ATOMS: atom_id res chain seq x y z
N ARG A 1 11.15 -7.21 6.43
CA ARG A 1 12.06 -7.29 5.26
C ARG A 1 11.27 -6.78 4.07
N TYR A 2 11.82 -5.85 3.28
CA TYR A 2 11.07 -5.22 2.19
C TYR A 2 10.86 -6.17 1.00
N ASP A 3 11.81 -7.07 0.76
CA ASP A 3 11.73 -8.11 -0.28
C ASP A 3 10.47 -8.98 -0.13
N LYS A 4 10.14 -9.35 1.10
CA LYS A 4 8.95 -10.15 1.41
C LYS A 4 7.65 -9.45 1.00
N ILE A 5 7.58 -8.12 1.14
CA ILE A 5 6.40 -7.35 0.70
C ILE A 5 6.24 -7.46 -0.82
N TYR A 6 7.34 -7.44 -1.57
CA TYR A 6 7.30 -7.62 -3.01
C TYR A 6 6.92 -9.06 -3.41
N GLU A 7 7.54 -10.06 -2.79
CA GLU A 7 7.30 -11.48 -3.06
C GLU A 7 5.83 -11.87 -2.85
N GLU A 8 5.21 -11.38 -1.77
CA GLU A 8 3.81 -11.66 -1.40
C GLU A 8 2.81 -10.67 -2.04
N SER A 9 3.27 -9.73 -2.86
CA SER A 9 2.39 -8.78 -3.55
C SER A 9 1.71 -9.41 -4.77
N SER A 10 0.62 -8.77 -5.21
CA SER A 10 -0.13 -9.17 -6.40
C SER A 10 0.70 -9.05 -7.68
N ASP A 11 0.24 -9.71 -8.74
CA ASP A 11 0.83 -9.56 -10.07
C ASP A 11 0.78 -8.12 -10.58
N LEU A 12 -0.23 -7.33 -10.17
CA LEU A 12 -0.33 -5.92 -10.53
C LEU A 12 0.83 -5.10 -9.96
N TRP A 13 1.19 -5.33 -8.70
CA TRP A 13 2.34 -4.68 -8.07
C TRP A 13 3.65 -5.08 -8.79
N LYS A 14 3.81 -6.38 -9.07
CA LYS A 14 5.01 -6.93 -9.72
C LYS A 14 5.16 -6.47 -11.17
N ARG A 15 4.05 -6.19 -11.86
CA ARG A 15 4.04 -5.61 -13.20
C ARG A 15 4.44 -4.13 -13.20
N ASP A 16 4.03 -3.38 -12.18
CA ASP A 16 4.22 -1.93 -12.11
C ASP A 16 5.56 -1.55 -11.41
N SER A 17 6.25 -2.50 -10.76
CA SER A 17 7.50 -2.25 -10.02
C SER A 17 8.43 -3.47 -9.97
N THR A 18 9.74 -3.23 -9.90
CA THR A 18 10.73 -4.26 -9.54
C THR A 18 10.84 -4.43 -8.02
N GLN A 19 11.41 -5.54 -7.57
CA GLN A 19 11.69 -5.77 -6.14
C GLN A 19 12.53 -4.65 -5.53
N GLU A 20 13.56 -4.19 -6.25
CA GLU A 20 14.43 -3.10 -5.80
C GLU A 20 13.66 -1.79 -5.66
N GLN A 21 12.86 -1.42 -6.68
CA GLN A 21 12.05 -0.20 -6.66
C GLN A 21 11.03 -0.23 -5.51
N SER A 22 10.33 -1.35 -5.34
CA SER A 22 9.41 -1.58 -4.22
C SER A 22 10.12 -1.40 -2.88
N GLY A 23 11.28 -2.04 -2.71
CA GLY A 23 12.10 -1.89 -1.50
C GLY A 23 12.53 -0.44 -1.25
N ASN A 24 12.91 0.29 -2.29
CA ASN A 24 13.33 1.68 -2.19
C ASN A 24 12.18 2.62 -1.79
N VAL A 25 10.95 2.36 -2.23
CA VAL A 25 9.75 3.09 -1.77
C VAL A 25 9.59 2.95 -0.26
N PHE A 26 9.55 1.73 0.26
CA PHE A 26 9.36 1.51 1.70
C PHE A 26 10.53 2.03 2.54
N LYS A 27 11.77 1.89 2.05
CA LYS A 27 12.95 2.50 2.67
C LYS A 27 12.81 4.02 2.75
N THR A 28 12.39 4.67 1.66
CA THR A 28 12.22 6.13 1.62
C THR A 28 11.17 6.59 2.61
N LEU A 29 10.01 5.93 2.65
CA LEU A 29 8.95 6.22 3.62
C LEU A 29 9.46 6.05 5.05
N ARG A 30 10.18 4.96 5.33
CA ARG A 30 10.76 4.69 6.65
C ARG A 30 11.80 5.73 7.05
N THR A 31 12.66 6.15 6.13
CA THR A 31 13.69 7.16 6.41
C THR A 31 13.05 8.51 6.71
N LYS A 32 12.10 8.95 5.87
CA LYS A 32 11.47 10.26 6.02
C LYS A 32 10.50 10.33 7.20
N LEU A 33 9.61 9.35 7.34
CA LEU A 33 8.53 9.38 8.33
C LEU A 33 8.87 8.64 9.63
N GLY A 34 9.84 7.73 9.60
CA GLY A 34 10.20 6.91 10.75
C GLY A 34 9.26 5.73 11.00
N LYS A 35 9.10 5.34 12.28
CA LYS A 35 8.18 4.26 12.69
C LYS A 35 6.73 4.70 12.64
N VAL A 36 5.85 3.77 12.29
CA VAL A 36 4.42 3.92 12.59
C VAL A 36 4.27 3.84 14.10
N GLU A 37 3.63 4.84 14.70
CA GLU A 37 3.27 4.87 16.12
C GLU A 37 1.85 4.34 16.32
N THR A 38 0.89 4.88 15.56
CA THR A 38 -0.53 4.51 15.65
C THR A 38 -1.20 4.56 14.28
N ARG A 39 -2.21 3.71 14.08
CA ARG A 39 -3.11 3.73 12.92
C ARG A 39 -4.56 3.77 13.37
N TYR A 40 -5.34 4.66 12.75
CA TYR A 40 -6.79 4.71 12.92
C TYR A 40 -7.44 4.42 11.57
N LEU A 41 -8.35 3.46 11.53
CA LEU A 41 -9.09 3.15 10.31
C LEU A 41 -9.92 4.36 9.91
N ASN A 42 -9.68 4.89 8.72
CA ASN A 42 -10.45 5.99 8.16
C ASN A 42 -11.59 5.49 7.28
N SER A 43 -11.30 4.53 6.40
CA SER A 43 -12.32 3.94 5.52
C SER A 43 -11.89 2.56 5.04
N ALA A 44 -12.87 1.72 4.74
CA ALA A 44 -12.66 0.47 4.03
C ALA A 44 -13.79 0.28 3.01
N THR A 45 -13.43 0.08 1.74
CA THR A 45 -14.39 0.02 0.63
C THR A 45 -14.08 -1.18 -0.25
N GLU A 46 -15.07 -2.04 -0.42
CA GLU A 46 -15.04 -3.11 -1.42
C GLU A 46 -15.58 -2.59 -2.74
N GLN A 47 -14.94 -3.00 -3.84
CA GLN A 47 -15.30 -2.64 -5.19
C GLN A 47 -15.29 -3.89 -6.06
N ASN A 48 -16.29 -3.99 -6.95
CA ASN A 48 -16.30 -5.02 -7.99
C ASN A 48 -16.23 -4.31 -9.35
N ASN A 49 -15.06 -4.38 -9.99
CA ASN A 49 -14.77 -3.64 -11.20
C ASN A 49 -14.93 -4.52 -12.44
N SER A 50 -15.69 -4.06 -13.43
CA SER A 50 -15.91 -4.78 -14.69
C SER A 50 -14.73 -4.66 -15.68
N GLY A 51 -13.81 -3.73 -15.47
CA GLY A 51 -12.66 -3.48 -16.35
C GLY A 51 -11.55 -2.64 -15.72
N GLY A 52 -10.52 -2.34 -16.51
CA GLY A 52 -9.36 -1.55 -16.07
C GLY A 52 -8.32 -2.33 -15.26
N PRO A 53 -7.30 -1.64 -14.70
CA PRO A 53 -6.18 -2.27 -13.99
C PRO A 53 -6.58 -3.04 -12.73
N LEU A 54 -7.74 -2.73 -12.12
CA LEU A 54 -8.26 -3.38 -10.92
C LEU A 54 -9.49 -4.26 -11.24
N LYS A 55 -9.60 -4.79 -12.47
CA LYS A 55 -10.69 -5.67 -12.87
C LYS A 55 -10.85 -6.82 -11.87
N GLY A 56 -12.10 -7.07 -11.45
CA GLY A 56 -12.45 -8.04 -10.41
C GLY A 56 -12.70 -7.39 -9.05
N GLU A 57 -12.60 -8.20 -7.99
CA GLU A 57 -12.80 -7.75 -6.61
C GLU A 57 -11.55 -6.98 -6.11
N ALA A 58 -11.78 -5.76 -5.65
CA ALA A 58 -10.79 -4.90 -5.04
C ALA A 58 -11.25 -4.42 -3.66
N TYR A 59 -10.32 -4.28 -2.74
CA TYR A 59 -10.58 -3.77 -1.39
C TYR A 59 -9.61 -2.63 -1.10
N ILE A 60 -10.16 -1.44 -0.86
CA ILE A 60 -9.39 -0.22 -0.61
C ILE A 60 -9.54 0.16 0.86
N VAL A 61 -8.43 0.14 1.58
CA VAL A 61 -8.40 0.51 3.01
C VAL A 61 -7.53 1.73 3.18
N THR A 62 -8.06 2.73 3.87
CA THR A 62 -7.32 3.94 4.21
C THR A 62 -7.23 4.09 5.72
N TYR A 63 -6.03 4.37 6.20
CA TYR A 63 -5.75 4.69 7.60
C TYR A 63 -5.27 6.13 7.72
N GLN A 64 -5.70 6.79 8.79
CA GLN A 64 -4.99 7.95 9.33
C GLN A 64 -3.88 7.42 10.23
N THR A 65 -2.64 7.73 9.89
CA THR A 65 -1.46 7.13 10.51
C THR A 65 -0.57 8.21 11.10
N LYS A 66 -0.20 8.01 12.36
CA LYS A 66 0.85 8.78 13.02
C LYS A 66 2.17 8.03 12.88
N PHE A 67 3.17 8.73 12.37
CA PHE A 67 4.54 8.28 12.31
C PHE A 67 5.41 9.08 13.28
N GLU A 68 6.60 8.56 13.58
CA GLU A 68 7.61 9.19 14.44
C GLU A 68 7.96 10.63 13.98
N ARG A 69 7.95 10.89 12.67
CA ARG A 69 8.30 12.18 12.05
C ARG A 69 7.16 12.81 11.25
N GLY A 70 5.92 12.60 11.67
CA GLY A 70 4.75 13.30 11.12
C GLY A 70 3.55 12.40 10.91
N ASP A 71 2.47 12.98 10.41
CA ASP A 71 1.21 12.26 10.15
C ASP A 71 0.99 12.07 8.65
N GLY A 72 0.23 11.05 8.28
CA GLY A 72 -0.13 10.80 6.89
C GLY A 72 -1.32 9.87 6.73
N MET A 73 -1.87 9.89 5.53
CA MET A 73 -2.90 8.93 5.10
C MET A 73 -2.22 7.78 4.36
N GLU A 74 -2.33 6.56 4.90
CA GLU A 74 -1.90 5.34 4.23
C GLU A 74 -3.09 4.73 3.48
N THR A 75 -2.97 4.53 2.18
CA THR A 75 -3.97 3.83 1.36
C THR A 75 -3.40 2.52 0.84
N PHE A 76 -4.08 1.42 1.16
CA PHE A 76 -3.81 0.08 0.68
C PHE A 76 -4.87 -0.29 -0.34
N THR A 77 -4.45 -0.71 -1.54
CA THR A 77 -5.34 -1.32 -2.53
C THR A 77 -4.99 -2.80 -2.60
N LEU A 78 -5.94 -3.63 -2.22
CA LEU A 78 -5.86 -5.08 -2.33
C LEU A 78 -6.70 -5.54 -3.52
N VAL A 79 -6.24 -6.58 -4.19
CA VAL A 79 -7.02 -7.28 -5.22
C VAL A 79 -7.10 -8.75 -4.86
N LYS A 80 -8.19 -9.40 -5.24
CA LYS A 80 -8.35 -10.83 -5.02
C LYS A 80 -7.71 -11.61 -6.17
N GLN A 81 -6.71 -12.41 -5.87
CA GLN A 81 -6.03 -13.32 -6.81
C GLN A 81 -6.00 -14.71 -6.22
N ASN A 82 -6.49 -15.72 -6.95
CA ASN A 82 -6.54 -17.11 -6.50
C ASN A 82 -7.19 -17.29 -5.11
N GLY A 83 -8.22 -16.49 -4.81
CA GLY A 83 -8.93 -16.52 -3.52
C GLY A 83 -8.23 -15.79 -2.37
N GLN A 84 -7.07 -15.18 -2.60
CA GLN A 84 -6.30 -14.44 -1.60
C GLN A 84 -6.30 -12.93 -1.90
N TRP A 85 -6.40 -12.12 -0.85
CA TRP A 85 -6.24 -10.67 -0.96
C TRP A 85 -4.76 -10.30 -0.97
N LEU A 86 -4.28 -9.78 -2.10
CA LEU A 86 -2.88 -9.42 -2.31
C LEU A 86 -2.73 -7.93 -2.54
N LEU A 87 -1.61 -7.37 -2.08
CA LEU A 87 -1.32 -5.94 -2.22
C LEU A 87 -1.07 -5.59 -3.70
N ALA A 88 -1.91 -4.72 -4.26
CA ALA A 88 -1.76 -4.18 -5.61
C ALA A 88 -1.13 -2.79 -5.62
N ARG A 89 -1.50 -1.94 -4.66
CA ARG A 89 -0.94 -0.59 -4.52
C ARG A 89 -0.87 -0.17 -3.07
N TYR A 90 0.06 0.74 -2.81
CA TYR A 90 0.30 1.32 -1.51
C TYR A 90 0.78 2.75 -1.70
N LEU A 91 0.08 3.68 -1.05
CA LEU A 91 0.33 5.10 -1.14
C LEU A 91 0.38 5.68 0.27
N VAL A 92 1.31 6.62 0.50
CA VAL A 92 1.32 7.46 1.70
C VAL A 92 1.28 8.91 1.26
N ASN A 93 0.27 9.65 1.73
CA ASN A 93 0.22 11.09 1.60
C ASN A 93 0.54 11.72 2.96
N SER A 94 1.63 12.47 3.03
CA SER A 94 2.06 13.17 4.23
C SER A 94 2.76 14.47 3.86
N THR A 95 2.56 15.52 4.65
CA THR A 95 3.28 16.79 4.49
C THR A 95 4.78 16.63 4.76
N ALA A 96 5.19 15.66 5.57
CA ALA A 96 6.58 15.35 5.88
C ALA A 96 7.32 14.61 4.73
N LEU A 97 6.62 14.28 3.64
CA LEU A 97 7.24 13.70 2.43
C LEU A 97 7.62 14.75 1.39
N LYS A 98 7.10 15.98 1.51
CA LYS A 98 7.38 17.11 0.61
C LYS A 98 8.81 17.63 0.74
#